data_AF-A0A8T3R2Y4-F1
#
_entry.id   AF-A0A8T3R2Y4-F1
#
_cell.length_a   1.000
_cell.length_b   1.000
_cell.length_c   1.000
_cell.angle_alpha   90.00
_cell.angle_beta   90.00
_cell.angle_gamma   90.00
#
_symmetry.space_group_name_H-M   'P 1'
#
loop_
_entity.id
_entity.type
_entity.pdbx_description
1 polymer ?
#
loop_
_entity_poly.entity_id
_entity_poly.type
_entity_poly.pdbx_seq_one_letter_code
_entity_poly.pdbx_strand_id
1 'polypeptide(L)'
;MNGPSGYLTLRDDPTAYGRSAETPRIRLVLGQPPMRPNLDRLAAAYHATAWVLGREAAGLLPLDGLTGGAFRIPWSRQATSIGRALQAVEPSLARDGRVVQLVDGGPEATIAAVLGGAAAGYRLLGVRLTDADDGSKAVVEQLPPGGILPPGPRTRANVGLDPVPGGAGDPDLVPSSRLFAPPERFDQRPFSAVDSARAVADIAVETLRARGEPATYQRLIAEILVGLDKAGHLRRLAAAANGEAPKANGDAAKANGEAAASDAEPNGDPEGAPNGTLPTEPVEHLAALIRDELARSTQRRLVEIEPGRWWLADAADIARAELPLADRVEWAVFSLLSTAGPITESAFFERIGSMFSGHDLPDEGLVRACLASYRSPASTADRVVTSDDLLRRSQDHTGILHAIAEGGHQLGMRVWIGRQEQTRRVGAGLLGDVLDDSERRASLAGISRATEDLAAVDGIWYTRGKVAFLFEVEWTAMLAEPLLRRHARITPDPSLIRFLVIAPERTELVRYKIDRSPLLRAALDAGTWHIIKSSHIRAFLARDPLDLADLEPYLGLDPTIERSDLQMPLFGSAAEPA
;
A
#
# COMPACT_ATOMS: atom_id res chain seq x y z
N MET A 1 28.10 -5.53 -22.53
CA MET A 1 29.50 -5.87 -22.23
C MET A 1 29.54 -6.85 -21.06
N ASN A 2 29.07 -8.09 -21.28
CA ASN A 2 28.86 -9.07 -20.21
C ASN A 2 29.85 -10.22 -20.34
N GLY A 3 31.12 -9.95 -20.04
CA GLY A 3 32.16 -10.97 -19.98
C GLY A 3 33.27 -10.55 -19.02
N PRO A 4 34.07 -11.49 -18.50
CA PRO A 4 35.17 -11.22 -17.56
C PRO A 4 36.15 -10.14 -18.04
N SER A 5 36.20 -9.88 -19.35
CA SER A 5 37.02 -8.83 -19.97
C SER A 5 36.55 -7.39 -19.66
N GLY A 6 35.25 -7.15 -19.49
CA GLY A 6 34.74 -5.82 -19.07
C GLY A 6 35.01 -5.50 -17.60
N TYR A 7 35.27 -6.52 -16.78
CA TYR A 7 35.61 -6.39 -15.36
C TYR A 7 37.08 -6.07 -15.13
N LEU A 8 37.96 -6.35 -16.10
CA LEU A 8 39.38 -6.02 -16.02
C LEU A 8 39.64 -4.53 -16.26
N THR A 9 38.84 -3.87 -17.09
CA THR A 9 38.98 -2.42 -17.34
C THR A 9 38.58 -1.53 -16.17
N LEU A 10 37.85 -2.05 -15.18
CA LEU A 10 37.59 -1.38 -13.89
C LEU A 10 38.62 -1.72 -12.81
N ARG A 11 39.48 -2.69 -13.08
CA ARG A 11 40.51 -3.22 -12.17
C ARG A 11 41.91 -2.71 -12.48
N ASP A 12 42.07 -1.87 -13.51
CA ASP A 12 43.36 -1.25 -13.80
C ASP A 12 43.83 -0.47 -12.57
N ASP A 13 44.93 -0.98 -12.06
CA ASP A 13 45.54 -0.71 -10.78
C ASP A 13 46.07 0.73 -10.72
N PRO A 14 45.57 1.60 -9.83
CA PRO A 14 46.08 2.96 -9.68
C PRO A 14 47.46 2.99 -8.96
N THR A 15 48.00 1.85 -8.53
CA THR A 15 49.26 1.80 -7.77
C THR A 15 50.52 2.05 -8.61
N ALA A 16 50.43 2.08 -9.93
CA ALA A 16 51.59 2.32 -10.80
C ALA A 16 52.09 3.77 -10.81
N TYR A 17 51.27 4.74 -10.38
CA TYR A 17 51.68 6.14 -10.28
C TYR A 17 51.06 6.76 -9.03
N GLY A 18 51.89 7.07 -8.03
CA GLY A 18 51.50 7.56 -6.69
C GLY A 18 50.62 8.82 -6.67
N ARG A 19 49.34 8.67 -7.04
CA ARG A 19 48.27 9.63 -6.81
C ARG A 19 47.42 9.12 -5.66
N SER A 20 47.17 10.00 -4.68
CA SER A 20 46.24 9.76 -3.57
C SER A 20 44.93 9.14 -4.06
N ALA A 21 44.44 8.12 -3.35
CA ALA A 21 43.21 7.39 -3.64
C ALA A 21 42.08 8.34 -4.05
N GLU A 22 41.56 8.18 -5.27
CA GLU A 22 40.40 8.93 -5.73
C GLU A 22 39.21 8.62 -4.83
N THR A 23 38.59 9.67 -4.27
CA THR A 23 37.29 9.58 -3.61
C THR A 23 36.29 8.91 -4.56
N PRO A 24 35.57 7.87 -4.12
CA PRO A 24 34.65 7.12 -4.99
C PRO A 24 33.57 8.05 -5.55
N ARG A 25 33.41 8.06 -6.88
CA ARG A 25 32.62 9.07 -7.61
C ARG A 25 31.22 8.61 -8.00
N ILE A 26 30.92 7.32 -7.95
CA ILE A 26 29.67 6.78 -8.50
C ILE A 26 28.55 6.97 -7.48
N ARG A 27 27.55 7.81 -7.81
CA ARG A 27 26.37 8.07 -6.97
C ARG A 27 25.15 7.21 -7.34
N LEU A 28 25.14 6.61 -8.54
CA LEU A 28 24.05 5.73 -8.97
C LEU A 28 24.62 4.59 -9.81
N VAL A 29 24.28 3.36 -9.41
CA VAL A 29 24.45 2.16 -10.22
C VAL A 29 23.06 1.67 -10.57
N LEU A 30 22.74 1.68 -11.86
CA LEU A 30 21.52 1.09 -12.39
C LEU A 30 21.87 -0.24 -13.04
N GLY A 31 21.22 -1.32 -12.62
CA GLY A 31 21.50 -2.65 -13.14
C GLY A 31 20.26 -3.52 -13.25
N GLN A 32 20.42 -4.65 -13.93
CA GLN A 32 19.45 -5.72 -13.95
C GLN A 32 20.15 -7.00 -13.48
N PRO A 33 19.52 -7.82 -12.63
CA PRO A 33 20.03 -9.15 -12.33
C PRO A 33 20.32 -9.93 -13.62
N PRO A 34 21.32 -10.82 -13.62
CA PRO A 34 21.56 -11.67 -14.78
C PRO A 34 20.28 -12.44 -15.11
N MET A 35 19.92 -12.43 -16.40
CA MET A 35 18.74 -13.14 -16.89
C MET A 35 18.86 -14.61 -16.51
N ARG A 36 17.90 -15.13 -15.74
CA ARG A 36 17.90 -16.55 -15.35
C ARG A 36 17.79 -17.40 -16.62
N PRO A 37 18.73 -18.33 -16.84
CA PRO A 37 18.59 -19.32 -17.90
C PRO A 37 17.33 -20.15 -17.64
N ASN A 38 16.44 -20.21 -18.63
CA ASN A 38 15.32 -21.14 -18.68
C ASN A 38 15.47 -22.02 -19.93
N LEU A 39 14.61 -23.02 -20.10
CA LEU A 39 14.73 -23.94 -21.23
C LEU A 39 14.71 -23.19 -22.58
N ASP A 40 13.82 -22.22 -22.74
CA ASP A 40 13.68 -21.45 -23.99
C ASP A 40 14.93 -20.61 -24.29
N ARG A 41 15.47 -19.90 -23.28
CA ARG A 41 16.68 -19.08 -23.41
C ARG A 41 17.92 -19.94 -23.59
N LEU A 42 17.97 -21.12 -22.97
CA LEU A 42 19.04 -22.08 -23.16
C LEU A 42 18.98 -22.63 -24.59
N ALA A 43 17.82 -23.06 -25.07
CA ALA A 43 17.61 -23.50 -26.44
C ALA A 43 17.97 -22.41 -27.46
N ALA A 44 17.56 -21.17 -27.21
CA ALA A 44 17.94 -20.02 -28.03
C ALA A 44 19.45 -19.77 -28.00
N ALA A 45 20.09 -19.86 -26.84
CA ALA A 45 21.55 -19.73 -26.71
C ALA A 45 22.29 -20.85 -27.46
N TYR A 46 21.80 -22.09 -27.40
CA TYR A 46 22.31 -23.21 -28.17
C TYR A 46 22.19 -22.96 -29.67
N HIS A 47 21.01 -22.56 -30.12
CA HIS A 47 20.75 -22.31 -31.53
C HIS A 47 21.62 -21.16 -32.06
N ALA A 48 21.65 -20.03 -31.34
CA ALA A 48 22.46 -18.88 -31.70
C ALA A 48 23.97 -19.20 -31.69
N THR A 49 24.45 -19.91 -30.66
CA THR A 49 25.88 -20.29 -30.57
C THR A 49 26.27 -21.27 -31.66
N ALA A 50 25.43 -22.27 -31.95
CA ALA A 50 25.66 -23.22 -33.03
C ALA A 50 25.69 -22.53 -34.39
N TRP A 51 24.83 -21.53 -34.60
CA TRP A 51 24.73 -20.81 -35.86
C TRP A 51 25.86 -19.80 -36.05
N VAL A 52 26.22 -19.04 -35.02
CA VAL A 52 27.21 -17.95 -35.09
C VAL A 52 28.65 -18.45 -34.90
N LEU A 53 28.86 -19.38 -33.96
CA LEU A 53 30.19 -19.84 -33.52
C LEU A 53 30.47 -21.30 -33.88
N GLY A 54 29.50 -21.99 -34.48
CA GLY A 54 29.63 -23.38 -34.90
C GLY A 54 29.32 -24.39 -33.79
N ARG A 55 29.21 -25.66 -34.21
CA ARG A 55 28.81 -26.79 -33.35
C ARG A 55 29.73 -26.99 -32.14
N GLU A 56 31.03 -26.82 -32.31
CA GLU A 56 32.01 -27.06 -31.23
C GLU A 56 31.83 -26.05 -30.09
N ALA A 57 31.59 -24.76 -30.42
CA ALA A 57 31.29 -23.74 -29.42
C ALA A 57 29.95 -24.01 -28.71
N ALA A 58 28.94 -24.47 -29.44
CA ALA A 58 27.66 -24.86 -28.84
C ALA A 58 27.80 -26.06 -27.90
N GLY A 59 28.72 -26.98 -28.17
CA GLY A 59 29.03 -28.13 -27.31
C GLY A 59 29.61 -27.76 -25.94
N LEU A 60 30.07 -26.51 -25.75
CA LEU A 60 30.57 -26.00 -24.47
C LEU A 60 29.46 -25.45 -23.56
N LEU A 61 28.24 -25.28 -24.09
CA LEU A 61 27.09 -24.91 -23.29
C LEU A 61 26.63 -26.12 -22.43
N PRO A 62 25.92 -25.91 -21.31
CA PRO A 62 25.49 -26.98 -20.42
C PRO A 62 24.36 -27.83 -21.03
N LEU A 63 24.71 -28.96 -21.66
CA LEU A 63 23.78 -29.85 -22.39
C LEU A 63 22.80 -30.56 -21.45
N ASP A 64 23.25 -30.83 -20.23
CA ASP A 64 22.46 -31.48 -19.17
C ASP A 64 21.19 -30.68 -18.84
N GLY A 65 21.20 -29.36 -19.09
CA GLY A 65 20.04 -28.49 -18.92
C GLY A 65 18.96 -28.65 -20.00
N LEU A 66 19.29 -29.20 -21.17
CA LEU A 66 18.31 -29.49 -22.22
C LEU A 66 17.75 -30.92 -22.13
N THR A 67 18.48 -31.83 -21.50
CA THR A 67 18.15 -33.26 -21.44
C THR A 67 17.53 -33.69 -20.10
N GLY A 68 17.62 -32.87 -19.05
CA GLY A 68 17.02 -33.11 -17.74
C GLY A 68 15.54 -32.69 -17.64
N GLY A 69 14.76 -33.42 -16.83
CA GLY A 69 13.30 -33.25 -16.70
C GLY A 69 12.79 -31.91 -16.15
N ALA A 70 13.68 -31.04 -15.65
CA ALA A 70 13.39 -29.62 -15.37
C ALA A 70 14.69 -28.85 -15.12
N PHE A 71 15.12 -28.01 -16.06
CA PHE A 71 16.23 -27.09 -15.81
C PHE A 71 15.77 -25.90 -14.95
N ARG A 72 15.83 -26.08 -13.63
CA ARG A 72 15.57 -25.02 -12.64
C ARG A 72 16.86 -24.65 -11.93
N ILE A 73 17.44 -23.51 -12.30
CA ILE A 73 18.61 -22.96 -11.57
C ILE A 73 18.14 -22.41 -10.24
N PRO A 74 18.66 -22.85 -9.08
CA PRO A 74 18.14 -22.39 -7.80
C PRO A 74 18.28 -20.88 -7.61
N TRP A 75 17.32 -20.26 -6.91
CA TRP A 75 17.32 -18.80 -6.69
C TRP A 75 18.51 -18.34 -5.84
N SER A 76 18.99 -19.21 -4.94
CA SER A 76 20.23 -19.02 -4.18
C SER A 76 21.43 -18.70 -5.08
N ARG A 77 21.55 -19.35 -6.25
CA ARG A 77 22.63 -19.08 -7.21
C ARG A 77 22.55 -17.67 -7.79
N GLN A 78 21.34 -17.18 -8.07
CA GLN A 78 21.16 -15.82 -8.57
C GLN A 78 21.48 -14.78 -7.48
N ALA A 79 21.03 -15.00 -6.25
CA ALA A 79 21.37 -14.17 -5.10
C ALA A 79 22.90 -14.07 -4.92
N THR A 80 23.61 -15.19 -4.97
CA THR A 80 25.09 -15.22 -4.90
C THR A 80 25.74 -14.47 -6.05
N SER A 81 25.23 -14.60 -7.28
CA SER A 81 25.75 -13.86 -8.44
C SER A 81 25.55 -12.35 -8.28
N ILE A 82 24.39 -11.93 -7.75
CA ILE A 82 24.09 -10.52 -7.47
C ILE A 82 25.03 -10.01 -6.37
N GLY A 83 25.18 -10.74 -5.27
CA GLY A 83 26.07 -10.36 -4.17
C GLY A 83 27.51 -10.17 -4.60
N ARG A 84 28.06 -11.07 -5.43
CA ARG A 84 29.41 -10.92 -6.00
C ARG A 84 29.55 -9.68 -6.89
N ALA A 85 28.53 -9.38 -7.69
CA ALA A 85 28.53 -8.18 -8.53
C ALA A 85 28.50 -6.90 -7.68
N LEU A 86 27.70 -6.89 -6.60
CA LEU A 86 27.61 -5.77 -5.67
C LEU A 86 28.90 -5.55 -4.87
N GLN A 87 29.55 -6.63 -4.40
CA GLN A 87 30.87 -6.57 -3.76
C GLN A 87 31.95 -6.01 -4.70
N ALA A 88 31.89 -6.36 -5.99
CA ALA A 88 32.84 -5.84 -6.98
C ALA A 88 32.68 -4.33 -7.23
N VAL A 89 31.45 -3.80 -7.12
CA VAL A 89 31.17 -2.37 -7.39
C VAL A 89 31.30 -1.50 -6.15
N GLU A 90 31.20 -2.08 -4.94
CA GLU A 90 31.29 -1.37 -3.65
C GLU A 90 32.46 -0.36 -3.59
N PRO A 91 33.73 -0.70 -3.94
CA PRO A 91 34.85 0.24 -3.75
C PRO A 91 34.75 1.51 -4.61
N SER A 92 33.93 1.48 -5.66
CA SER A 92 33.74 2.61 -6.58
C SER A 92 32.55 3.51 -6.21
N LEU A 93 31.70 3.08 -5.26
CA LEU A 93 30.49 3.77 -4.85
C LEU A 93 30.77 4.88 -3.84
N ALA A 94 30.20 6.06 -4.09
CA ALA A 94 30.15 7.13 -3.11
C ALA A 94 29.33 6.69 -1.89
N ARG A 95 29.60 7.25 -0.71
CA ARG A 95 28.84 6.91 0.52
C ARG A 95 27.37 7.31 0.45
N ASP A 96 27.04 8.32 -0.33
CA ASP A 96 25.65 8.71 -0.62
C ASP A 96 25.13 8.05 -1.91
N GLY A 97 25.87 7.09 -2.46
CA GLY A 97 25.51 6.37 -3.67
C GLY A 97 24.31 5.45 -3.47
N ARG A 98 23.68 5.07 -4.58
CA ARG A 98 22.54 4.14 -4.64
C ARG A 98 22.79 3.06 -5.66
N VAL A 99 22.36 1.85 -5.33
CA VAL A 99 22.24 0.77 -6.31
C VAL A 99 20.76 0.52 -6.54
N VAL A 100 20.33 0.63 -7.79
CA VAL A 100 18.96 0.38 -8.23
C VAL A 100 18.97 -0.82 -9.15
N GLN A 101 18.29 -1.89 -8.76
CA GLN A 101 18.14 -3.10 -9.55
C GLN A 101 16.72 -3.19 -10.11
N LEU A 102 16.61 -3.28 -11.44
CA LEU A 102 15.35 -3.60 -12.11
C LEU A 102 15.25 -5.12 -12.23
N VAL A 103 14.39 -5.71 -11.41
CA VAL A 103 14.22 -7.15 -11.24
C VAL A 103 13.00 -7.60 -12.04
N ASP A 104 13.16 -8.73 -12.72
CA ASP A 104 12.09 -9.42 -13.44
C ASP A 104 12.05 -10.88 -12.96
N GLY A 105 10.85 -11.44 -12.83
CA GLY A 105 10.65 -12.81 -12.35
C GLY A 105 9.98 -12.93 -10.98
N GLY A 106 9.24 -11.91 -10.52
CA GLY A 106 8.33 -12.02 -9.38
C GLY A 106 8.96 -11.94 -7.99
N PRO A 107 8.21 -12.37 -6.96
CA PRO A 107 8.61 -12.27 -5.55
C PRO A 107 9.94 -12.96 -5.25
N GLU A 108 10.17 -14.16 -5.78
CA GLU A 108 11.40 -14.92 -5.56
C GLU A 108 12.63 -14.23 -6.19
N ALA A 109 12.49 -13.64 -7.39
CA ALA A 109 13.55 -12.84 -8.00
C ALA A 109 13.89 -11.61 -7.15
N THR A 110 12.85 -10.97 -6.60
CA THR A 110 12.98 -9.80 -5.73
C THR A 110 13.70 -10.18 -4.43
N ILE A 111 13.32 -11.29 -3.81
CA ILE A 111 13.99 -11.84 -2.63
C ILE A 111 15.45 -12.18 -2.96
N ALA A 112 15.75 -12.79 -4.11
CA ALA A 112 17.12 -13.12 -4.50
C ALA A 112 17.99 -11.86 -4.65
N ALA A 113 17.46 -10.79 -5.25
CA ALA A 113 18.13 -9.49 -5.34
C ALA A 113 18.41 -8.88 -3.95
N VAL A 114 17.41 -8.93 -3.07
CA VAL A 114 17.52 -8.43 -1.70
C VAL A 114 18.55 -9.24 -0.88
N LEU A 115 18.47 -10.58 -0.89
CA LEU A 115 19.40 -11.44 -0.16
C LEU A 115 20.82 -11.36 -0.73
N GLY A 116 20.97 -11.22 -2.04
CA GLY A 116 22.27 -10.98 -2.67
C GLY A 116 22.91 -9.67 -2.18
N GLY A 117 22.12 -8.60 -2.06
CA GLY A 117 22.57 -7.34 -1.46
C GLY A 117 22.91 -7.47 0.02
N ALA A 118 22.04 -8.11 0.80
CA ALA A 118 22.26 -8.33 2.23
C ALA A 118 23.55 -9.15 2.50
N ALA A 119 23.81 -10.18 1.68
CA ALA A 119 25.05 -10.97 1.71
C ALA A 119 26.30 -10.15 1.33
N ALA A 120 26.13 -9.14 0.48
CA ALA A 120 27.17 -8.18 0.11
C ALA A 120 27.32 -7.01 1.12
N GLY A 121 26.55 -7.01 2.22
CA GLY A 121 26.58 -5.94 3.23
C GLY A 121 25.76 -4.70 2.89
N TYR A 122 25.05 -4.68 1.76
CA TYR A 122 24.18 -3.58 1.37
C TYR A 122 22.94 -3.52 2.28
N ARG A 123 22.42 -2.31 2.49
CA ARG A 123 21.15 -2.08 3.21
C ARG A 123 20.02 -1.86 2.24
N LEU A 124 18.85 -2.40 2.55
CA LEU A 124 17.66 -2.24 1.72
C LEU A 124 16.95 -0.93 2.06
N LEU A 125 16.85 -0.02 1.08
CA LEU A 125 16.15 1.26 1.24
C LEU A 125 14.68 1.15 0.84
N GLY A 126 14.41 0.43 -0.24
CA GLY A 126 13.06 0.28 -0.75
C GLY A 126 12.94 -0.85 -1.74
N VAL A 127 11.73 -1.41 -1.81
CA VAL A 127 11.32 -2.37 -2.83
C VAL A 127 10.01 -1.86 -3.40
N ARG A 128 9.89 -1.83 -4.72
CA ARG A 128 8.65 -1.45 -5.41
C ARG A 128 8.29 -2.56 -6.38
N LEU A 129 7.16 -3.22 -6.17
CA LEU A 129 6.63 -4.21 -7.10
C LEU A 129 5.50 -3.57 -7.92
N THR A 130 5.43 -3.89 -9.20
CA THR A 130 4.27 -3.54 -10.03
C THR A 130 3.11 -4.48 -9.71
N ASP A 131 1.93 -3.94 -9.40
CA ASP A 131 0.70 -4.72 -9.15
C ASP A 131 0.12 -5.39 -10.41
N ALA A 132 0.71 -5.20 -11.59
CA ALA A 132 0.19 -5.71 -12.85
C ALA A 132 0.35 -7.24 -13.00
N ASP A 133 -0.70 -7.88 -13.52
CA ASP A 133 -0.80 -9.31 -13.86
C ASP A 133 0.19 -9.77 -14.95
N ASP A 134 0.88 -8.83 -15.62
CA ASP A 134 1.77 -9.14 -16.73
C ASP A 134 3.24 -8.85 -16.38
N GLY A 135 3.91 -9.89 -15.87
CA GLY A 135 5.33 -9.89 -15.52
C GLY A 135 5.64 -8.98 -14.33
N SER A 136 5.55 -9.51 -13.10
CA SER A 136 5.86 -8.80 -11.87
C SER A 136 7.30 -8.26 -11.88
N LYS A 137 7.44 -6.99 -12.29
CA LYS A 137 8.70 -6.24 -12.25
C LYS A 137 8.84 -5.62 -10.87
N ALA A 138 10.06 -5.63 -10.36
CA ALA A 138 10.39 -4.96 -9.13
C ALA A 138 11.57 -4.01 -9.29
N VAL A 139 11.55 -2.93 -8.54
CA VAL A 139 12.70 -2.03 -8.36
C VAL A 139 13.19 -2.21 -6.94
N VAL A 140 14.44 -2.64 -6.80
CA VAL A 140 15.10 -2.81 -5.50
C VAL A 140 16.15 -1.71 -5.36
N GLU A 141 16.01 -0.85 -4.35
CA GLU A 141 16.93 0.23 -4.04
C GLU A 141 17.76 -0.13 -2.81
N GLN A 142 19.08 -0.11 -2.96
CA GLN A 142 20.04 -0.51 -1.94
C GLN A 142 21.10 0.57 -1.72
N LEU A 143 21.56 0.65 -0.47
CA LEU A 143 22.64 1.51 -0.01
C LEU A 143 23.91 0.67 0.17
N PRO A 144 25.08 1.13 -0.31
CA PRO A 144 26.34 0.40 -0.11
C PRO A 144 26.72 0.29 1.38
N PRO A 145 27.57 -0.69 1.73
CA PRO A 145 28.22 -0.75 3.03
C PRO A 145 28.86 0.59 3.41
N GLY A 146 28.65 1.04 4.65
CA GLY A 146 29.13 2.35 5.11
C GLY A 146 28.44 3.58 4.49
N GLY A 147 27.35 3.39 3.74
CA GLY A 147 26.60 4.49 3.12
C GLY A 147 25.69 5.25 4.09
N ILE A 148 25.25 6.44 3.67
CA ILE A 148 24.41 7.35 4.47
C ILE A 148 22.92 7.10 4.21
N LEU A 149 22.19 6.62 5.23
CA LEU A 149 20.73 6.48 5.18
C LEU A 149 20.05 7.86 5.08
N PRO A 150 19.10 8.06 4.14
CA PRO A 150 18.34 9.30 4.03
C PRO A 150 17.15 9.35 5.01
N PRO A 151 16.79 10.54 5.54
CA PRO A 151 17.61 11.74 5.54
C PRO A 151 18.79 11.54 6.50
N GLY A 152 20.03 11.76 6.02
CA GLY A 152 21.22 11.65 6.87
C GLY A 152 21.13 12.54 8.10
N PRO A 153 22.02 12.37 9.09
CA PRO A 153 21.97 13.17 10.32
C PRO A 153 21.97 14.65 9.97
N ARG A 154 21.08 15.41 10.61
CA ARG A 154 20.88 16.84 10.34
C ARG A 154 20.83 17.62 11.64
N THR A 155 21.30 18.85 11.60
CA THR A 155 21.07 19.82 12.69
C THR A 155 19.60 20.22 12.73
N ARG A 156 19.15 20.85 13.83
CA ARG A 156 17.81 21.47 13.92
C ARG A 156 17.57 22.56 12.85
N ALA A 157 18.65 23.09 12.25
CA ALA A 157 18.60 24.04 11.14
C ALA A 157 18.61 23.33 9.76
N ASN A 158 18.34 22.02 9.70
CA ASN A 158 18.28 21.20 8.48
C ASN A 158 19.63 21.06 7.71
N VAL A 159 20.76 21.37 8.37
CA VAL A 159 22.11 21.23 7.80
C VAL A 159 22.57 19.79 7.94
N GLY A 160 23.03 19.17 6.85
CA GLY A 160 23.56 17.80 6.85
C GLY A 160 24.83 17.68 7.70
N LEU A 161 24.93 16.60 8.46
CA LEU A 161 26.09 16.23 9.26
C LEU A 161 26.74 14.99 8.66
N ASP A 162 28.04 14.83 8.91
CA ASP A 162 28.73 13.58 8.57
C ASP A 162 28.27 12.46 9.53
N PRO A 163 28.02 11.23 9.04
CA PRO A 163 27.73 10.09 9.89
C PRO A 163 28.96 9.78 10.75
N VAL A 164 28.74 9.60 12.04
CA VAL A 164 29.77 9.13 12.98
C VAL A 164 29.65 7.60 13.08
N PRO A 165 30.76 6.83 13.03
CA PRO A 165 30.71 5.39 13.35
C PRO A 165 30.10 5.16 14.73
N GLY A 166 29.05 4.35 14.83
CA GLY A 166 28.26 4.19 16.05
C GLY A 166 27.22 5.29 16.30
N GLY A 167 26.96 6.18 15.33
CA GLY A 167 26.00 7.28 15.41
C GLY A 167 24.88 7.25 14.36
N ALA A 168 24.08 8.31 14.31
CA ALA A 168 22.99 8.44 13.36
C ALA A 168 23.49 8.37 11.90
N GLY A 169 22.94 7.44 11.12
CA GLY A 169 23.35 7.20 9.74
C GLY A 169 24.39 6.09 9.55
N ASP A 170 24.84 5.42 10.62
CA ASP A 170 25.63 4.20 10.52
C ASP A 170 24.76 3.02 10.04
N PRO A 171 25.07 2.40 8.89
CA PRO A 171 24.27 1.31 8.33
C PRO A 171 24.39 0.00 9.13
N ASP A 172 25.29 -0.11 10.11
CA ASP A 172 25.40 -1.27 11.01
C ASP A 172 24.63 -1.09 12.32
N LEU A 173 23.95 0.04 12.49
CA LEU A 173 23.08 0.29 13.62
C LEU A 173 21.60 0.05 13.27
N VAL A 174 20.91 -0.56 14.22
CA VAL A 174 19.47 -0.79 14.25
C VAL A 174 18.88 0.13 15.32
N PRO A 175 17.70 0.74 15.10
CA PRO A 175 16.99 1.44 16.17
C PRO A 175 16.79 0.51 17.35
N SER A 176 17.11 0.97 18.56
CA SER A 176 16.87 0.18 19.77
C SER A 176 15.36 0.01 19.99
N SER A 177 14.97 -1.09 20.64
CA SER A 177 13.57 -1.35 21.01
C SER A 177 13.02 -0.42 22.10
N ARG A 178 13.87 0.43 22.70
CA ARG A 178 13.51 1.34 23.80
C ARG A 178 13.58 2.78 23.33
N LEU A 179 12.55 3.55 23.66
CA LEU A 179 12.34 4.94 23.22
C LEU A 179 13.53 5.91 23.42
N PHE A 180 14.44 5.61 24.36
CA PHE A 180 15.61 6.45 24.67
C PHE A 180 16.95 5.69 24.63
N ALA A 181 16.99 4.44 24.16
CA ALA A 181 18.25 3.71 24.09
C ALA A 181 19.03 4.11 22.81
N PRO A 182 20.37 4.17 22.89
CA PRO A 182 21.19 4.45 21.72
C PRO A 182 20.95 3.38 20.63
N PRO A 183 21.13 3.70 19.33
CA PRO A 183 21.09 2.71 18.28
C PRO A 183 22.06 1.56 18.59
N GLU A 184 21.60 0.32 18.42
CA GLU A 184 22.38 -0.88 18.73
C GLU A 184 22.99 -1.44 17.46
N ARG A 185 24.20 -2.00 17.53
CA ARG A 185 24.74 -2.76 16.40
C ARG A 185 23.86 -3.97 16.11
N PHE A 186 23.81 -4.39 14.85
CA PHE A 186 23.08 -5.59 14.46
C PHE A 186 23.29 -6.75 15.43
N ASP A 187 22.18 -7.28 15.90
CA ASP A 187 22.14 -8.48 16.70
C ASP A 187 22.73 -9.66 15.91
N GLN A 188 23.91 -10.11 16.36
CA GLN A 188 24.70 -11.19 15.77
C GLN A 188 24.19 -12.58 16.16
N ARG A 189 23.05 -12.69 16.86
CA ARG A 189 22.42 -13.98 17.11
C ARG A 189 22.18 -14.74 15.79
N PRO A 190 22.13 -16.08 15.81
CA PRO A 190 21.78 -16.87 14.65
C PRO A 190 20.39 -16.52 14.09
N PHE A 191 20.15 -16.84 12.83
CA PHE A 191 18.82 -16.71 12.24
C PHE A 191 17.79 -17.55 13.03
N SER A 192 16.66 -16.92 13.35
CA SER A 192 15.53 -17.53 14.05
C SER A 192 14.29 -17.40 13.17
N ALA A 193 13.75 -18.53 12.71
CA ALA A 193 12.53 -18.55 11.91
C ALA A 193 11.34 -18.00 12.70
N VAL A 194 11.27 -18.31 14.00
CA VAL A 194 10.20 -17.84 14.90
C VAL A 194 10.23 -16.33 15.07
N ASP A 195 11.41 -15.75 15.31
CA ASP A 195 11.52 -14.29 15.46
C ASP A 195 11.25 -13.58 14.13
N SER A 196 11.69 -14.17 13.01
CA SER A 196 11.43 -13.63 11.67
C SER A 196 9.94 -13.67 11.34
N ALA A 197 9.25 -14.76 11.65
CA ALA A 197 7.80 -14.86 11.48
C ALA A 197 7.05 -13.83 12.33
N ARG A 198 7.45 -13.64 13.60
CA ARG A 198 6.86 -12.60 14.45
C ARG A 198 7.07 -11.20 13.83
N ALA A 199 8.27 -10.91 13.33
CA ALA A 199 8.56 -9.66 12.64
C ALA A 199 7.72 -9.47 11.36
N VAL A 200 7.53 -10.54 10.55
CA VAL A 200 6.65 -10.50 9.36
C VAL A 200 5.24 -10.06 9.74
N ALA A 201 4.65 -10.68 10.75
CA ALA A 201 3.30 -10.33 11.20
C ALA A 201 3.21 -8.89 11.71
N ASP A 202 4.17 -8.46 12.53
CA ASP A 202 4.18 -7.10 13.07
C ASP A 202 4.36 -6.04 11.98
N ILE A 203 5.28 -6.25 11.02
CA ILE A 203 5.48 -5.33 9.89
C ILE A 203 4.23 -5.28 9.00
N ALA A 204 3.60 -6.41 8.72
CA ALA A 204 2.37 -6.46 7.92
C ALA A 204 1.23 -5.70 8.60
N VAL A 205 1.04 -5.87 9.91
CA VAL A 205 0.01 -5.13 10.67
C VAL A 205 0.29 -3.63 10.65
N GLU A 206 1.53 -3.20 10.93
CA GLU A 206 1.86 -1.77 10.90
C GLU A 206 1.69 -1.17 9.49
N THR A 207 2.05 -1.92 8.45
CA THR A 207 1.84 -1.52 7.05
C THR A 207 0.35 -1.32 6.73
N LEU A 208 -0.50 -2.27 7.13
CA LEU A 208 -1.95 -2.19 6.89
C LEU A 208 -2.61 -1.09 7.72
N ARG A 209 -2.22 -0.92 8.98
CA ARG A 209 -2.67 0.17 9.85
C ARG A 209 -2.37 1.53 9.23
N ALA A 210 -1.13 1.74 8.81
CA ALA A 210 -0.72 3.02 8.25
C ALA A 210 -1.36 3.28 6.88
N ARG A 211 -1.57 2.25 6.06
CA ARG A 211 -2.31 2.38 4.80
C ARG A 211 -3.80 2.66 5.00
N GLY A 212 -4.42 2.10 6.03
CA GLY A 212 -5.86 2.22 6.25
C GLY A 212 -6.71 1.39 5.29
N GLU A 213 -6.11 0.54 4.45
CA GLU A 213 -6.80 -0.27 3.46
C GLU A 213 -6.11 -1.62 3.19
N PRO A 214 -6.84 -2.63 2.69
CA PRO A 214 -6.28 -3.95 2.39
C PRO A 214 -5.17 -3.89 1.34
N ALA A 215 -4.17 -4.75 1.51
CA ALA A 215 -3.01 -4.78 0.63
C ALA A 215 -2.81 -6.17 -0.01
N THR A 216 -2.29 -6.17 -1.23
CA THR A 216 -1.89 -7.38 -1.95
C THR A 216 -0.66 -8.02 -1.34
N TYR A 217 -0.41 -9.30 -1.64
CA TYR A 217 0.83 -9.98 -1.25
C TYR A 217 2.06 -9.21 -1.75
N GLN A 218 2.04 -8.77 -3.01
CA GLN A 218 3.11 -8.02 -3.67
C GLN A 218 3.38 -6.69 -2.95
N ARG A 219 2.35 -6.05 -2.42
CA ARG A 219 2.52 -4.82 -1.64
C ARG A 219 3.11 -5.09 -0.26
N LEU A 220 2.63 -6.13 0.43
CA LEU A 220 3.11 -6.48 1.76
C LEU A 220 4.55 -6.98 1.74
N ILE A 221 4.91 -7.83 0.78
CA ILE A 221 6.27 -8.41 0.70
C ILE A 221 7.34 -7.32 0.57
N ALA A 222 7.06 -6.23 -0.15
CA ALA A 222 7.99 -5.11 -0.28
C ALA A 222 8.37 -4.51 1.08
N GLU A 223 7.37 -4.15 1.88
CA GLU A 223 7.56 -3.55 3.20
C GLU A 223 8.09 -4.55 4.22
N ILE A 224 7.65 -5.81 4.14
CA ILE A 224 8.17 -6.91 4.96
C ILE A 224 9.67 -7.09 4.71
N LEU A 225 10.14 -7.12 3.46
CA LEU A 225 11.57 -7.25 3.17
C LEU A 225 12.37 -6.05 3.73
N VAL A 226 11.87 -4.83 3.57
CA VAL A 226 12.49 -3.62 4.15
C VAL A 226 12.55 -3.72 5.68
N GLY A 227 11.47 -4.14 6.34
CA GLY A 227 11.42 -4.29 7.78
C GLY A 227 12.31 -5.42 8.31
N LEU A 228 12.38 -6.55 7.59
CA LEU A 228 13.27 -7.66 7.92
C LEU A 228 14.76 -7.28 7.76
N ASP A 229 15.11 -6.47 6.75
CA ASP A 229 16.45 -5.89 6.63
C ASP A 229 16.78 -4.98 7.82
N LYS A 230 15.84 -4.08 8.16
CA LYS A 230 15.97 -3.17 9.31
C LYS A 230 16.20 -3.92 10.62
N ALA A 231 15.49 -5.03 10.85
CA ALA A 231 15.66 -5.87 12.03
C ALA A 231 16.82 -6.91 11.92
N GLY A 232 17.57 -6.89 10.82
CA GLY A 232 18.76 -7.73 10.60
C GLY A 232 18.49 -9.18 10.24
N HIS A 233 17.23 -9.58 10.01
CA HIS A 233 16.87 -10.97 9.70
C HIS A 233 17.45 -11.43 8.36
N LEU A 234 17.46 -10.56 7.35
CA LEU A 234 17.98 -10.90 6.02
C LEU A 234 19.48 -11.17 6.04
N ARG A 235 20.23 -10.35 6.79
CA ARG A 235 21.67 -10.52 6.97
C ARG A 235 21.99 -11.79 7.76
N ARG A 236 21.23 -12.09 8.83
CA ARG A 236 21.34 -13.35 9.57
C ARG A 236 21.07 -14.57 8.69
N LEU A 237 20.02 -14.51 7.85
CA LEU A 237 19.69 -15.58 6.91
C LEU A 237 20.79 -15.78 5.85
N ALA A 238 21.33 -14.69 5.30
CA ALA A 238 22.42 -14.73 4.33
C ALA A 238 23.72 -15.31 4.94
N ALA A 239 24.11 -14.89 6.14
CA ALA A 239 25.27 -15.42 6.85
C ALA A 239 25.13 -16.91 7.17
N ALA A 240 23.93 -17.31 7.64
CA ALA A 240 23.59 -18.69 7.91
C ALA A 240 23.70 -19.56 6.63
N ALA A 241 23.19 -19.08 5.48
CA ALA A 241 23.30 -19.78 4.20
C ALA A 241 24.74 -19.92 3.68
N ASN A 242 25.64 -18.99 4.03
CA ASN A 242 27.05 -19.03 3.65
C ASN A 242 27.92 -19.86 4.62
N GLY A 243 27.35 -20.38 5.72
CA GLY A 243 28.10 -21.14 6.73
C GLY A 243 29.06 -20.28 7.55
N GLU A 244 28.84 -18.96 7.63
CA GLU A 244 29.65 -18.07 8.45
C GLU A 244 29.27 -18.22 9.94
N ALA A 245 30.18 -18.78 10.74
CA ALA A 245 30.00 -18.85 12.19
C ALA A 245 29.97 -17.42 12.80
N PRO A 246 29.16 -17.17 13.84
CA PRO A 246 29.14 -15.87 14.50
C PRO A 246 30.53 -15.54 15.02
N LYS A 247 31.07 -14.38 14.61
CA LYS A 247 32.33 -13.86 15.17
C LYS A 247 32.06 -13.47 16.62
N ALA A 248 32.30 -14.39 17.55
CA ALA A 248 32.27 -14.07 18.97
C ALA A 248 33.26 -12.91 19.22
N ASN A 249 32.75 -11.74 19.58
CA ASN A 249 33.57 -10.67 20.11
C ASN A 249 34.21 -11.20 21.41
N GLY A 250 35.48 -11.60 21.32
CA GLY A 250 36.33 -11.72 22.48
C GLY A 250 36.52 -10.33 23.06
N ASP A 251 35.83 -10.05 24.17
CA ASP A 251 36.24 -9.14 25.25
C ASP A 251 35.06 -8.93 26.22
N ALA A 252 34.55 -10.00 26.84
CA ALA A 252 33.58 -9.90 27.94
C ALA A 252 33.48 -11.18 28.80
N ALA A 253 34.60 -11.83 29.13
CA ALA A 253 34.57 -12.91 30.13
C ALA A 253 35.94 -13.13 30.80
N LYS A 254 36.37 -12.17 31.60
CA LYS A 254 37.28 -12.43 32.73
C LYS A 254 36.70 -11.78 33.97
N ALA A 255 35.83 -12.51 34.67
CA ALA A 255 35.59 -12.38 36.11
C ALA A 255 34.51 -13.38 36.55
N ASN A 256 34.94 -14.59 36.94
CA ASN A 256 34.71 -15.16 38.27
C ASN A 256 34.97 -16.68 38.21
N GLY A 257 35.86 -17.12 39.08
CA GLY A 257 36.36 -18.49 39.14
C GLY A 257 35.47 -19.44 39.94
N GLU A 258 35.83 -20.73 39.77
CA GLU A 258 35.83 -21.85 40.74
C GLU A 258 34.50 -22.17 41.46
N ALA A 259 34.03 -23.41 41.60
CA ALA A 259 34.47 -24.75 41.24
C ALA A 259 33.27 -25.70 41.45
N ALA A 260 33.22 -26.83 40.74
CA ALA A 260 32.84 -28.16 41.28
C ALA A 260 32.63 -29.15 40.12
N ALA A 261 33.46 -30.19 40.08
CA ALA A 261 33.25 -31.37 39.27
C ALA A 261 32.14 -32.25 39.90
N SER A 262 31.22 -32.73 39.08
CA SER A 262 30.45 -33.94 39.40
C SER A 262 30.07 -34.67 38.11
N ASP A 263 30.58 -35.88 37.98
CA ASP A 263 30.18 -36.89 37.01
C ASP A 263 28.69 -37.21 37.13
N ALA A 264 27.95 -37.12 36.02
CA ALA A 264 26.66 -37.78 35.85
C ALA A 264 26.40 -38.02 34.36
N GLU A 265 26.31 -39.29 33.98
CA GLU A 265 25.89 -39.76 32.65
C GLU A 265 24.44 -39.35 32.31
N PRO A 266 24.08 -39.30 31.01
CA PRO A 266 22.87 -38.66 30.52
C PRO A 266 21.71 -39.65 30.50
N ASN A 267 20.57 -39.29 31.10
CA ASN A 267 19.30 -39.95 30.82
C ASN A 267 18.14 -38.97 31.03
N GLY A 268 17.31 -38.84 29.99
CA GLY A 268 16.02 -38.19 30.05
C GLY A 268 15.83 -37.16 28.94
N ASP A 269 15.44 -37.61 27.76
CA ASP A 269 14.82 -36.78 26.73
C ASP A 269 13.56 -36.08 27.27
N PRO A 270 13.38 -34.79 26.99
CA PRO A 270 12.08 -34.25 26.64
C PRO A 270 12.11 -33.76 25.20
N GLU A 271 11.19 -34.29 24.40
CA GLU A 271 10.87 -33.86 23.04
C GLU A 271 10.82 -32.32 22.94
N GLY A 272 11.67 -31.73 22.08
CA GLY A 272 11.65 -30.28 21.86
C GLY A 272 12.73 -29.74 20.92
N ALA A 273 12.31 -29.40 19.70
CA ALA A 273 12.99 -28.61 18.65
C ALA A 273 14.17 -29.28 17.88
N PRO A 274 14.06 -29.45 16.54
CA PRO A 274 15.19 -29.87 15.73
C PRO A 274 16.19 -28.70 15.58
N ASN A 275 17.38 -28.89 16.13
CA ASN A 275 18.54 -28.08 15.82
C ASN A 275 18.99 -28.32 14.36
N GLY A 276 18.93 -27.27 13.53
CA GLY A 276 20.11 -26.84 12.79
C GLY A 276 20.43 -27.43 11.41
N THR A 277 19.48 -27.94 10.63
CA THR A 277 19.73 -28.09 9.18
C THR A 277 19.34 -26.79 8.48
N LEU A 278 20.34 -26.04 7.99
CA LEU A 278 20.12 -24.83 7.20
C LEU A 278 19.26 -25.13 5.97
N PRO A 279 18.32 -24.25 5.58
CA PRO A 279 17.53 -24.46 4.38
C PRO A 279 18.45 -24.47 3.16
N THR A 280 18.39 -25.54 2.38
CA THR A 280 19.17 -25.72 1.13
C THR A 280 18.91 -24.58 0.13
N GLU A 281 17.76 -23.91 0.24
CA GLU A 281 17.37 -22.76 -0.58
C GLU A 281 16.86 -21.58 0.30
N PRO A 282 17.71 -20.60 0.66
CA PRO A 282 17.33 -19.49 1.56
C PRO A 282 16.28 -18.55 0.95
N VAL A 283 16.27 -18.37 -0.37
CA VAL A 283 15.27 -17.54 -1.08
C VAL A 283 13.88 -18.16 -0.96
N GLU A 284 13.76 -19.45 -1.27
CA GLU A 284 12.49 -20.17 -1.21
C GLU A 284 12.02 -20.32 0.24
N HIS A 285 12.94 -20.55 1.17
CA HIS A 285 12.65 -20.59 2.60
C HIS A 285 12.06 -19.26 3.10
N LEU A 286 12.64 -18.12 2.73
CA LEU A 286 12.10 -16.81 3.11
C LEU A 286 10.74 -16.55 2.47
N ALA A 287 10.57 -16.88 1.19
CA ALA A 287 9.29 -16.74 0.50
C ALA A 287 8.19 -17.58 1.16
N ALA A 288 8.50 -18.84 1.51
CA ALA A 288 7.59 -19.73 2.23
C ALA A 288 7.27 -19.18 3.62
N LEU A 289 8.27 -18.76 4.40
CA LEU A 289 8.08 -18.19 5.73
C LEU A 289 7.12 -16.99 5.71
N ILE A 290 7.27 -16.08 4.75
CA ILE A 290 6.40 -14.91 4.62
C ILE A 290 4.97 -15.34 4.27
N ARG A 291 4.79 -16.20 3.26
CA ARG A 291 3.46 -16.69 2.88
C ARG A 291 2.76 -17.44 4.01
N ASP A 292 3.48 -18.36 4.64
CA ASP A 292 2.95 -19.24 5.69
C ASP A 292 2.56 -18.42 6.93
N GLU A 293 3.32 -17.39 7.29
CA GLU A 293 2.96 -16.53 8.43
C GLU A 293 1.75 -15.64 8.13
N LEU A 294 1.64 -15.10 6.91
CA LEU A 294 0.48 -14.31 6.49
C LEU A 294 -0.79 -15.16 6.39
N ALA A 295 -0.67 -16.42 5.98
CA ALA A 295 -1.78 -17.38 5.83
C ALA A 295 -1.99 -18.28 7.06
N ARG A 296 -1.26 -18.04 8.16
CA ARG A 296 -1.27 -18.91 9.33
C ARG A 296 -2.67 -18.96 9.95
N SER A 297 -3.24 -20.16 10.08
CA SER A 297 -4.60 -20.36 10.63
C SER A 297 -4.77 -19.90 12.08
N THR A 298 -3.68 -19.85 12.85
CA THR A 298 -3.66 -19.36 14.24
C THR A 298 -3.39 -17.85 14.35
N GLN A 299 -3.31 -17.13 13.23
CA GLN A 299 -3.13 -15.69 13.19
C GLN A 299 -4.43 -15.00 13.64
N ARG A 300 -4.31 -14.09 14.62
CA ARG A 300 -5.47 -13.36 15.18
C ARG A 300 -5.54 -11.91 14.73
N ARG A 301 -4.43 -11.37 14.22
CA ARG A 301 -4.30 -9.95 13.86
C ARG A 301 -4.46 -9.67 12.37
N LEU A 302 -4.24 -10.69 11.53
CA LEU A 302 -4.33 -10.60 10.08
C LEU A 302 -5.31 -11.66 9.56
N VAL A 303 -6.00 -11.32 8.48
CA VAL A 303 -6.90 -12.22 7.75
C VAL A 303 -6.79 -11.94 6.27
N GLU A 304 -6.81 -13.00 5.46
CA GLU A 304 -7.01 -12.90 4.02
C GLU A 304 -8.50 -12.69 3.74
N ILE A 305 -8.87 -11.48 3.32
CA ILE A 305 -10.28 -11.10 3.13
C ILE A 305 -10.78 -11.43 1.72
N GLU A 306 -9.86 -11.50 0.76
CA GLU A 306 -10.06 -11.95 -0.61
C GLU A 306 -8.77 -12.63 -1.08
N PRO A 307 -8.81 -13.50 -2.10
CA PRO A 307 -7.62 -14.18 -2.61
C PRO A 307 -6.47 -13.19 -2.90
N GLY A 308 -5.35 -13.37 -2.21
CA GLY A 308 -4.17 -12.53 -2.33
C GLY A 308 -4.28 -11.13 -1.71
N ARG A 309 -5.29 -10.86 -0.86
CA ARG A 309 -5.48 -9.57 -0.16
C ARG A 309 -5.67 -9.76 1.34
N TRP A 310 -4.83 -9.09 2.12
CA TRP A 310 -4.86 -9.16 3.58
C TRP A 310 -5.37 -7.87 4.21
N TRP A 311 -6.03 -8.04 5.36
CA TRP A 311 -6.47 -6.95 6.22
C TRP A 311 -6.28 -7.29 7.70
N LEU A 312 -6.53 -6.29 8.55
CA LEU A 312 -6.50 -6.39 10.00
C LEU A 312 -7.74 -7.15 10.48
N ALA A 313 -7.54 -8.11 11.37
CA ALA A 313 -8.60 -8.91 12.01
C ALA A 313 -8.88 -8.46 13.45
N ASP A 314 -7.88 -7.92 14.14
CA ASP A 314 -8.03 -7.46 15.52
C ASP A 314 -8.70 -6.08 15.59
N ALA A 315 -9.68 -5.94 16.47
CA ALA A 315 -10.47 -4.70 16.59
C ALA A 315 -9.64 -3.49 17.06
N ALA A 316 -8.62 -3.70 17.91
CA ALA A 316 -7.74 -2.62 18.34
C ALA A 316 -6.76 -2.21 17.23
N ASP A 317 -6.33 -3.16 16.40
CA ASP A 317 -5.58 -2.88 15.18
C ASP A 317 -6.43 -2.06 14.19
N ILE A 318 -7.68 -2.47 13.93
CA ILE A 318 -8.62 -1.77 13.04
C ILE A 318 -8.91 -0.34 13.54
N ALA A 319 -9.16 -0.16 14.84
CA ALA A 319 -9.45 1.15 15.41
C ALA A 319 -8.28 2.15 15.32
N ARG A 320 -7.04 1.64 15.20
CA ARG A 320 -5.82 2.46 15.01
C ARG A 320 -5.45 2.64 13.55
N ALA A 321 -6.18 2.03 12.62
CA ALA A 321 -5.91 2.20 11.21
C ALA A 321 -6.20 3.64 10.78
N GLU A 322 -5.31 4.18 9.96
CA GLU A 322 -5.48 5.47 9.31
C GLU A 322 -6.71 5.47 8.39
N LEU A 323 -7.08 6.64 7.88
CA LEU A 323 -8.02 6.68 6.76
C LEU A 323 -7.39 5.98 5.54
N PRO A 324 -8.18 5.22 4.76
CA PRO A 324 -7.72 4.57 3.55
C PRO A 324 -6.86 5.48 2.68
N LEU A 325 -5.75 4.94 2.18
CA LEU A 325 -4.87 5.67 1.28
C LEU A 325 -5.65 6.28 0.10
N ALA A 326 -6.65 5.56 -0.43
CA ALA A 326 -7.51 6.07 -1.49
C ALA A 326 -8.21 7.41 -1.16
N ASP A 327 -8.59 7.64 0.10
CA ASP A 327 -9.23 8.88 0.55
C ASP A 327 -8.19 9.97 0.80
N ARG A 328 -7.03 9.62 1.37
CA ARG A 328 -5.91 10.56 1.56
C ARG A 328 -5.35 11.06 0.23
N VAL A 329 -5.24 10.18 -0.78
CA VAL A 329 -4.80 10.52 -2.14
C VAL A 329 -5.80 11.44 -2.82
N GLU A 330 -7.10 11.13 -2.73
CA GLU A 330 -8.14 12.01 -3.27
C GLU A 330 -8.04 13.42 -2.68
N TRP A 331 -7.93 13.52 -1.34
CA TRP A 331 -7.80 14.80 -0.67
C TRP A 331 -6.54 15.56 -1.10
N ALA A 332 -5.41 14.87 -1.26
CA ALA A 332 -4.17 15.46 -1.75
C ALA A 332 -4.31 15.99 -3.19
N VAL A 333 -4.99 15.23 -4.06
CA VAL A 333 -5.27 15.64 -5.45
C VAL A 333 -6.15 16.88 -5.48
N PHE A 334 -7.27 16.89 -4.75
CA PHE A 334 -8.14 18.06 -4.64
C PHE A 334 -7.35 19.27 -4.12
N SER A 335 -6.67 19.12 -2.99
CA SER A 335 -5.90 20.20 -2.35
C SER A 335 -4.83 20.77 -3.28
N LEU A 336 -4.11 19.91 -4.01
CA LEU A 336 -3.09 20.34 -4.97
C LEU A 336 -3.72 21.15 -6.11
N LEU A 337 -4.79 20.65 -6.73
CA LEU A 337 -5.44 21.32 -7.86
C LEU A 337 -6.10 22.64 -7.45
N SER A 338 -6.65 22.73 -6.25
CA SER A 338 -7.28 23.95 -5.73
C SER A 338 -6.27 25.04 -5.32
N THR A 339 -5.01 24.69 -5.04
CA THR A 339 -4.02 25.65 -4.51
C THR A 339 -2.86 25.95 -5.44
N ALA A 340 -2.49 25.03 -6.34
CA ALA A 340 -1.29 25.16 -7.18
C ALA A 340 -1.44 26.13 -8.35
N GLY A 341 -2.66 26.54 -8.69
CA GLY A 341 -2.96 27.18 -9.97
C GLY A 341 -2.81 26.19 -11.14
N PRO A 342 -2.80 26.67 -12.40
CA PRO A 342 -2.65 25.80 -13.56
C PRO A 342 -1.27 25.13 -13.59
N ILE A 343 -1.24 23.80 -13.72
CA ILE A 343 -0.02 22.98 -13.74
C ILE A 343 -0.05 21.97 -14.90
N THR A 344 1.11 21.51 -15.35
CA THR A 344 1.16 20.41 -16.33
C THR A 344 0.80 19.09 -15.68
N GLU A 345 0.32 18.13 -16.49
CA GLU A 345 0.01 16.78 -16.00
C GLU A 345 1.26 16.07 -15.44
N SER A 346 2.43 16.25 -16.07
CA SER A 346 3.69 15.69 -15.56
C SER A 346 4.08 16.26 -14.19
N ALA A 347 3.98 17.57 -14.01
CA ALA A 347 4.27 18.23 -12.73
C ALA A 347 3.26 17.84 -11.65
N PHE A 348 2.00 17.58 -12.02
CA PHE A 348 0.99 17.04 -11.11
C PHE A 348 1.40 15.66 -10.58
N PHE A 349 1.74 14.71 -11.45
CA PHE A 349 2.17 13.36 -11.02
C PHE A 349 3.43 13.40 -10.17
N GLU A 350 4.41 14.23 -10.52
CA GLU A 350 5.63 14.41 -9.73
C GLU A 350 5.32 14.93 -8.32
N ARG A 351 4.47 15.96 -8.21
CA ARG A 351 4.09 16.54 -6.91
C ARG A 351 3.32 15.54 -6.05
N ILE A 352 2.31 14.85 -6.59
CA ILE A 352 1.59 13.82 -5.86
C ILE A 352 2.54 12.70 -5.43
N GLY A 353 3.39 12.21 -6.34
CA GLY A 353 4.39 11.19 -6.03
C GLY A 353 5.37 11.58 -4.93
N SER A 354 5.63 12.88 -4.74
CA SER A 354 6.48 13.40 -3.66
C SER A 354 5.80 13.50 -2.29
N MET A 355 4.46 13.55 -2.25
CA MET A 355 3.68 13.67 -1.01
C MET A 355 3.54 12.34 -0.25
N PHE A 356 3.70 11.21 -0.95
CA PHE A 356 3.52 9.88 -0.40
C PHE A 356 4.83 9.08 -0.45
N SER A 357 5.07 8.21 0.54
CA SER A 357 6.32 7.45 0.62
C SER A 357 6.12 6.06 1.21
N GLY A 358 7.01 5.12 0.86
CA GLY A 358 7.00 3.74 1.37
C GLY A 358 5.64 3.07 1.20
N HIS A 359 5.11 2.55 2.32
CA HIS A 359 3.81 1.89 2.36
C HIS A 359 2.65 2.78 1.89
N ASP A 360 2.76 4.10 1.88
CA ASP A 360 1.72 5.02 1.42
C ASP A 360 1.81 5.37 -0.07
N LEU A 361 2.79 4.86 -0.82
CA LEU A 361 2.91 5.19 -2.25
C LEU A 361 1.67 4.69 -3.05
N PRO A 362 0.88 5.59 -3.68
CA PRO A 362 -0.32 5.17 -4.39
C PRO A 362 0.01 4.48 -5.72
N ASP A 363 -0.90 3.64 -6.20
CA ASP A 363 -0.83 3.16 -7.58
C ASP A 363 -1.17 4.31 -8.55
N GLU A 364 -0.51 4.30 -9.71
CA GLU A 364 -0.71 5.34 -10.72
C GLU A 364 -2.17 5.39 -11.22
N GLY A 365 -2.83 4.24 -11.26
CA GLY A 365 -4.25 4.14 -11.62
C GLY A 365 -5.14 4.98 -10.71
N LEU A 366 -4.92 4.91 -9.39
CA LEU A 366 -5.70 5.67 -8.40
C LEU A 366 -5.46 7.17 -8.56
N VAL A 367 -4.21 7.58 -8.75
CA VAL A 367 -3.87 8.99 -8.98
C VAL A 367 -4.52 9.49 -10.28
N ARG A 368 -4.51 8.68 -11.35
CA ARG A 368 -5.19 8.97 -12.62
C ARG A 368 -6.70 9.08 -12.46
N ALA A 369 -7.33 8.16 -11.73
CA ALA A 369 -8.77 8.19 -11.46
C ALA A 369 -9.17 9.45 -10.67
N CYS A 370 -8.38 9.82 -9.65
CA CYS A 370 -8.59 11.06 -8.91
C CYS A 370 -8.43 12.29 -9.81
N LEU A 371 -7.35 12.36 -10.60
CA LEU A 371 -7.15 13.46 -11.54
C LEU A 371 -8.30 13.58 -12.55
N ALA A 372 -8.75 12.46 -13.11
CA ALA A 372 -9.86 12.44 -14.06
C ALA A 372 -11.17 12.97 -13.44
N SER A 373 -11.40 12.69 -12.17
CA SER A 373 -12.60 13.17 -11.46
C SER A 373 -12.52 14.67 -11.15
N TYR A 374 -11.36 15.18 -10.73
CA TYR A 374 -11.23 16.58 -10.26
C TYR A 374 -10.80 17.58 -11.34
N ARG A 375 -10.30 17.12 -12.49
CA ARG A 375 -9.94 18.02 -13.59
C ARG A 375 -11.19 18.64 -14.22
N SER A 376 -11.11 19.93 -14.53
CA SER A 376 -12.11 20.61 -15.33
C SER A 376 -12.08 20.09 -16.77
N PRO A 377 -13.24 20.05 -17.48
CA PRO A 377 -13.29 19.80 -18.92
C PRO A 377 -12.42 20.76 -19.76
N ALA A 378 -12.13 21.96 -19.23
CA ALA A 378 -11.25 22.94 -19.87
C ALA A 378 -9.75 22.60 -19.75
N SER A 379 -9.39 21.52 -19.06
CA SER A 379 -7.99 21.13 -18.83
C SER A 379 -7.35 20.50 -20.07
N THR A 380 -6.10 20.87 -20.35
CA THR A 380 -5.22 20.22 -21.34
C THR A 380 -4.03 19.55 -20.64
N ALA A 381 -3.21 18.78 -21.36
CA ALA A 381 -2.02 18.13 -20.79
C ALA A 381 -1.01 19.13 -20.21
N ASP A 382 -0.87 20.30 -20.84
CA ASP A 382 0.01 21.38 -20.37
C ASP A 382 -0.66 22.30 -19.34
N ARG A 383 -1.97 22.14 -19.12
CA ARG A 383 -2.76 23.01 -18.26
C ARG A 383 -3.91 22.26 -17.61
N VAL A 384 -3.63 21.59 -16.50
CA VAL A 384 -4.60 20.98 -15.61
C VAL A 384 -5.12 22.04 -14.64
N VAL A 385 -6.45 22.17 -14.55
CA VAL A 385 -7.15 23.02 -13.58
C VAL A 385 -8.36 22.26 -13.02
N THR A 386 -8.84 22.63 -11.84
CA THR A 386 -10.10 22.10 -11.30
C THR A 386 -11.24 23.11 -11.48
N SER A 387 -12.46 22.60 -11.67
CA SER A 387 -13.70 23.40 -11.61
C SER A 387 -14.36 23.36 -10.24
N ASP A 388 -13.77 22.62 -9.29
CA ASP A 388 -14.27 22.54 -7.93
C ASP A 388 -13.83 23.75 -7.10
N ASP A 389 -14.82 24.30 -6.39
CA ASP A 389 -14.63 25.37 -5.43
C ASP A 389 -15.21 24.90 -4.09
N LEU A 390 -14.40 24.95 -3.03
CA LEU A 390 -14.76 24.41 -1.71
C LEU A 390 -15.98 25.13 -1.13
N LEU A 391 -16.06 26.46 -1.31
CA LEU A 391 -17.17 27.26 -0.80
C LEU A 391 -18.48 26.86 -1.49
N ARG A 392 -18.47 26.76 -2.83
CA ARG A 392 -19.62 26.29 -3.60
C ARG A 392 -20.04 24.87 -3.19
N ARG A 393 -19.10 23.93 -3.07
CA ARG A 393 -19.41 22.55 -2.65
C ARG A 393 -20.02 22.50 -1.24
N SER A 394 -19.53 23.32 -0.31
CA SER A 394 -20.13 23.44 1.03
C SER A 394 -21.54 24.04 1.02
N GLN A 395 -21.80 25.01 0.14
CA GLN A 395 -23.13 25.59 -0.04
C GLN A 395 -24.09 24.59 -0.69
N ASP A 396 -23.63 23.86 -1.70
CA ASP A 396 -24.39 22.80 -2.37
C ASP A 396 -24.79 21.70 -1.38
N HIS A 397 -23.85 21.21 -0.56
CA HIS A 397 -24.09 20.26 0.52
C HIS A 397 -25.22 20.72 1.45
N THR A 398 -25.10 21.93 1.97
CA THR A 398 -26.10 22.53 2.88
C THR A 398 -27.46 22.64 2.18
N GLY A 399 -27.48 23.03 0.90
CA GLY A 399 -28.70 23.13 0.11
C GLY A 399 -29.32 21.78 -0.25
N ILE A 400 -28.55 20.68 -0.31
CA ILE A 400 -29.09 19.31 -0.46
C ILE A 400 -29.78 18.91 0.85
N LEU A 401 -29.11 19.11 1.99
CA LEU A 401 -29.68 18.77 3.30
C LEU A 401 -30.96 19.54 3.62
N HIS A 402 -31.02 20.82 3.24
CA HIS A 402 -32.25 21.60 3.33
C HIS A 402 -33.38 20.97 2.51
N ALA A 403 -33.12 20.57 1.26
CA ALA A 403 -34.12 19.92 0.42
C ALA A 403 -34.55 18.55 0.99
N ILE A 404 -33.60 17.79 1.55
CA ILE A 404 -33.88 16.52 2.23
C ILE A 404 -34.80 16.77 3.43
N ALA A 405 -34.55 17.79 4.24
CA ALA A 405 -35.40 18.11 5.39
C ALA A 405 -36.83 18.45 4.95
N GLU A 406 -36.99 19.36 3.98
CA GLU A 406 -38.31 19.73 3.43
C GLU A 406 -39.06 18.52 2.85
N GLY A 407 -38.37 17.66 2.08
CA GLY A 407 -38.99 16.45 1.53
C GLY A 407 -39.44 15.47 2.62
N GLY A 408 -38.67 15.32 3.70
CA GLY A 408 -39.08 14.52 4.85
C GLY A 408 -40.37 15.03 5.49
N HIS A 409 -40.50 16.35 5.65
CA HIS A 409 -41.74 16.96 6.17
C HIS A 409 -42.93 16.82 5.21
N GLN A 410 -42.72 16.97 3.90
CA GLN A 410 -43.76 16.76 2.88
C GLN A 410 -44.28 15.31 2.88
N LEU A 411 -43.39 14.34 3.13
CA LEU A 411 -43.74 12.93 3.30
C LEU A 411 -44.37 12.61 4.68
N GLY A 412 -44.55 13.61 5.55
CA GLY A 412 -45.10 13.45 6.89
C GLY A 412 -44.18 12.73 7.87
N MET A 413 -42.88 12.66 7.56
CA MET A 413 -41.86 12.04 8.40
C MET A 413 -41.28 13.06 9.40
N ARG A 414 -40.70 12.55 10.49
CA ARG A 414 -39.86 13.39 11.35
C ARG A 414 -38.46 13.46 10.78
N VAL A 415 -37.83 14.62 10.93
CA VAL A 415 -36.50 14.91 10.41
C VAL A 415 -35.51 15.10 11.56
N TRP A 416 -34.28 14.66 11.33
CA TRP A 416 -33.10 15.05 12.09
C TRP A 416 -32.01 15.51 11.12
N ILE A 417 -31.26 16.53 11.51
CA ILE A 417 -30.09 17.02 10.77
C ILE A 417 -28.89 16.86 11.70
N GLY A 418 -27.77 16.39 11.18
CA GLY A 418 -26.55 16.16 11.95
C GLY A 418 -26.15 17.40 12.78
N ARG A 419 -25.65 17.21 14.01
CA ARG A 419 -25.39 18.33 14.94
C ARG A 419 -24.44 19.38 14.37
N GLN A 420 -23.44 18.96 13.60
CA GLN A 420 -22.49 19.86 12.95
C GLN A 420 -23.18 20.65 11.83
N GLU A 421 -24.07 19.99 11.09
CA GLU A 421 -24.80 20.54 9.94
C GLU A 421 -25.84 21.59 10.37
N GLN A 422 -26.47 21.43 11.54
CA GLN A 422 -27.48 22.38 12.05
C GLN A 422 -26.98 23.82 12.16
N THR A 423 -25.68 24.03 12.36
CA THR A 423 -25.07 25.37 12.49
C THR A 423 -24.71 26.02 11.16
N ARG A 424 -24.86 25.30 10.03
CA ARG A 424 -24.56 25.84 8.70
C ARG A 424 -25.64 26.83 8.26
N ARG A 425 -25.23 27.84 7.49
CA ARG A 425 -26.12 28.89 6.98
C ARG A 425 -26.83 28.43 5.71
N VAL A 426 -28.15 28.67 5.66
CA VAL A 426 -28.99 28.46 4.48
C VAL A 426 -29.95 29.63 4.32
N GLY A 427 -29.86 30.32 3.17
CA GLY A 427 -30.58 31.58 2.96
C GLY A 427 -30.27 32.61 4.05
N ALA A 428 -31.30 33.06 4.77
CA ALA A 428 -31.18 34.03 5.85
C ALA A 428 -31.01 33.41 7.26
N GLY A 429 -31.16 32.08 7.40
CA GLY A 429 -31.17 31.37 8.67
C GLY A 429 -30.10 30.29 8.78
N LEU A 430 -30.23 29.46 9.80
CA LEU A 430 -29.44 28.25 10.01
C LEU A 430 -30.21 27.02 9.52
N LEU A 431 -29.48 25.98 9.12
CA LEU A 431 -30.10 24.74 8.66
C LEU A 431 -30.93 24.07 9.78
N GLY A 432 -30.50 24.20 11.04
CA GLY A 432 -31.27 23.72 12.19
C GLY A 432 -32.58 24.48 12.46
N ASP A 433 -32.80 25.64 11.83
CA ASP A 433 -34.04 26.41 11.98
C ASP A 433 -35.21 25.73 11.25
N VAL A 434 -34.92 24.88 10.25
CA VAL A 434 -35.90 24.09 9.48
C VAL A 434 -36.59 23.03 10.36
N LEU A 435 -35.89 22.54 11.39
CA LEU A 435 -36.43 21.53 12.31
C LEU A 435 -37.54 22.12 13.20
N ASP A 436 -38.56 21.32 13.51
CA ASP A 436 -39.54 21.72 14.52
C ASP A 436 -38.99 21.59 15.95
N ASP A 437 -39.68 22.19 16.93
CA ASP A 437 -39.27 22.15 18.33
C ASP A 437 -39.21 20.74 18.94
N SER A 438 -40.02 19.81 18.43
CA SER A 438 -40.04 18.42 18.86
C SER A 438 -38.89 17.62 18.27
N GLU A 439 -38.46 17.94 17.05
CA GLU A 439 -37.33 17.38 16.32
C GLU A 439 -36.01 17.84 16.91
N ARG A 440 -35.88 19.13 17.25
CA ARG A 440 -34.72 19.67 17.97
C ARG A 440 -34.46 19.00 19.32
N ARG A 441 -35.53 18.53 19.98
CA ARG A 441 -35.46 17.83 21.28
C ARG A 441 -35.59 16.30 21.15
N ALA A 442 -35.60 15.75 19.93
CA ALA A 442 -35.81 14.33 19.72
C ALA A 442 -34.66 13.49 20.29
N SER A 443 -35.02 12.35 20.87
CA SER A 443 -34.04 11.33 21.29
C SER A 443 -33.86 10.30 20.18
N LEU A 444 -32.64 10.18 19.67
CA LEU A 444 -32.27 9.21 18.63
C LEU A 444 -32.19 7.77 19.17
N ALA A 445 -32.29 7.57 20.50
CA ALA A 445 -32.29 6.25 21.12
C ALA A 445 -33.47 5.37 20.66
N GLY A 446 -34.55 5.99 20.14
CA GLY A 446 -35.67 5.28 19.54
C GLY A 446 -35.42 4.77 18.11
N ILE A 447 -34.27 5.09 17.51
CA ILE A 447 -33.83 4.61 16.19
C ILE A 447 -32.74 3.57 16.36
N SER A 448 -31.66 3.89 17.10
CA SER A 448 -30.59 2.95 17.42
C SER A 448 -29.90 3.34 18.74
N ARG A 449 -29.21 2.37 19.36
CA ARG A 449 -28.40 2.59 20.56
C ARG A 449 -27.14 3.42 20.28
N ALA A 450 -26.67 3.45 19.03
CA ALA A 450 -25.52 4.25 18.59
C ALA A 450 -25.91 5.74 18.41
N THR A 451 -26.38 6.37 19.49
CA THR A 451 -26.97 7.72 19.43
C THR A 451 -25.99 8.81 19.05
N GLU A 452 -24.71 8.67 19.41
CA GLU A 452 -23.66 9.62 19.04
C GLU A 452 -23.35 9.56 17.54
N ASP A 453 -23.23 8.35 16.98
CA ASP A 453 -23.01 8.16 15.54
C ASP A 453 -24.24 8.61 14.72
N LEU A 454 -25.46 8.30 15.18
CA LEU A 454 -26.69 8.82 14.55
C LEU A 454 -26.77 10.36 14.61
N ALA A 455 -26.32 10.98 15.70
CA ALA A 455 -26.32 12.44 15.81
C ALA A 455 -25.35 13.12 14.83
N ALA A 456 -24.39 12.35 14.27
CA ALA A 456 -23.43 12.78 13.27
C ALA A 456 -23.83 12.44 11.83
N VAL A 457 -24.90 11.66 11.60
CA VAL A 457 -25.45 11.42 10.26
C VAL A 457 -26.03 12.74 9.74
N ASP A 458 -25.73 13.07 8.48
CA ASP A 458 -26.04 14.40 7.93
C ASP A 458 -27.54 14.70 7.93
N GLY A 459 -28.37 13.74 7.53
CA GLY A 459 -29.82 13.84 7.55
C GLY A 459 -30.50 12.51 7.86
N ILE A 460 -31.60 12.54 8.60
CA ILE A 460 -32.39 11.34 8.90
C ILE A 460 -33.87 11.66 8.74
N TRP A 461 -34.58 10.83 7.97
CA TRP A 461 -36.03 10.74 8.06
C TRP A 461 -36.40 9.56 8.92
N TYR A 462 -37.35 9.70 9.83
CA TYR A 462 -37.77 8.57 10.64
C TYR A 462 -39.24 8.63 11.03
N THR A 463 -39.82 7.44 11.14
CA THR A 463 -41.07 7.22 11.85
C THR A 463 -40.76 6.38 13.08
N ARG A 464 -41.11 6.90 14.27
CA ARG A 464 -40.78 6.26 15.55
C ARG A 464 -41.17 4.78 15.55
N GLY A 465 -40.19 3.91 15.81
CA GLY A 465 -40.38 2.48 15.93
C GLY A 465 -40.77 1.75 14.64
N LYS A 466 -40.63 2.37 13.46
CA LYS A 466 -40.97 1.74 12.17
C LYS A 466 -39.80 1.66 11.21
N VAL A 467 -39.31 2.80 10.75
CA VAL A 467 -38.28 2.89 9.71
C VAL A 467 -37.52 4.21 9.87
N ALA A 468 -36.24 4.19 9.55
CA ALA A 468 -35.42 5.38 9.37
C ALA A 468 -34.62 5.31 8.06
N PHE A 469 -34.57 6.44 7.36
CA PHE A 469 -33.79 6.68 6.15
C PHE A 469 -32.64 7.60 6.54
N LEU A 470 -31.41 7.11 6.44
CA LEU A 470 -30.19 7.81 6.86
C LEU A 470 -29.50 8.31 5.61
N PHE A 471 -29.25 9.61 5.51
CA PHE A 471 -28.62 10.27 4.37
C PHE A 471 -27.23 10.75 4.75
N GLU A 472 -26.25 10.36 3.93
CA GLU A 472 -24.87 10.85 3.95
C GLU A 472 -24.62 11.60 2.65
N VAL A 473 -24.32 12.89 2.72
CA VAL A 473 -24.15 13.75 1.54
C VAL A 473 -22.68 14.03 1.33
N GLU A 474 -22.12 13.47 0.26
CA GLU A 474 -20.70 13.55 -0.03
C GLU A 474 -20.45 14.20 -1.40
N TRP A 475 -19.72 15.31 -1.39
CA TRP A 475 -19.25 15.94 -2.63
C TRP A 475 -17.89 15.39 -3.10
N THR A 476 -17.22 14.63 -2.23
CA THR A 476 -16.02 13.84 -2.55
C THR A 476 -16.39 12.38 -2.76
N ALA A 477 -15.45 11.57 -3.24
CA ALA A 477 -15.52 10.11 -3.19
C ALA A 477 -14.74 9.55 -1.99
N MET A 478 -14.65 10.31 -0.89
CA MET A 478 -14.03 9.84 0.36
C MET A 478 -15.05 9.06 1.19
N LEU A 479 -15.07 7.74 1.02
CA LEU A 479 -16.16 6.89 1.51
C LEU A 479 -15.88 6.29 2.89
N ALA A 480 -14.66 6.40 3.41
CA ALA A 480 -14.26 5.70 4.61
C ALA A 480 -14.96 6.20 5.87
N GLU A 481 -15.13 7.52 6.00
CA GLU A 481 -15.78 8.09 7.17
C GLU A 481 -17.25 7.64 7.27
N PRO A 482 -18.10 7.79 6.23
CA PRO A 482 -19.48 7.31 6.29
C PRO A 482 -19.55 5.78 6.38
N LEU A 483 -18.86 5.03 5.51
CA LEU A 483 -19.07 3.58 5.37
C LEU A 483 -18.30 2.75 6.40
N LEU A 484 -17.02 3.07 6.64
CA LEU A 484 -16.11 2.23 7.42
C LEU A 484 -15.94 2.67 8.88
N ARG A 485 -16.33 3.91 9.22
CA ARG A 485 -16.21 4.43 10.59
C ARG A 485 -17.56 4.69 11.23
N ARG A 486 -18.34 5.64 10.73
CA ARG A 486 -19.60 6.06 11.36
C ARG A 486 -20.65 4.95 11.30
N HIS A 487 -21.02 4.51 10.09
CA HIS A 487 -22.07 3.50 9.95
C HIS A 487 -21.62 2.10 10.36
N ALA A 488 -20.32 1.82 10.43
CA ALA A 488 -19.80 0.59 11.00
C ALA A 488 -20.13 0.42 12.50
N ARG A 489 -20.32 1.54 13.23
CA ARG A 489 -20.74 1.53 14.65
C ARG A 489 -22.26 1.51 14.83
N ILE A 490 -23.02 1.77 13.76
CA ILE A 490 -24.48 1.70 13.76
C ILE A 490 -24.88 0.27 13.34
N THR A 491 -25.29 -0.55 14.31
CA THR A 491 -25.70 -1.94 14.07
C THR A 491 -26.68 -2.04 12.89
N PRO A 492 -26.43 -2.94 11.91
CA PRO A 492 -27.36 -3.19 10.82
C PRO A 492 -28.73 -3.63 11.36
N ASP A 493 -29.79 -3.06 10.80
CA ASP A 493 -31.18 -3.36 11.13
C ASP A 493 -32.01 -3.15 9.85
N PRO A 494 -32.92 -4.06 9.46
CA PRO A 494 -33.73 -3.94 8.26
C PRO A 494 -34.61 -2.68 8.20
N SER A 495 -34.89 -2.06 9.35
CA SER A 495 -35.61 -0.78 9.44
C SER A 495 -34.74 0.45 9.18
N LEU A 496 -33.42 0.28 9.04
CA LEU A 496 -32.46 1.34 8.75
C LEU A 496 -32.01 1.27 7.30
N ILE A 497 -32.53 2.15 6.47
CA ILE A 497 -32.20 2.27 5.04
C ILE A 497 -31.19 3.40 4.89
N ARG A 498 -30.06 3.17 4.22
CA ARG A 498 -28.97 4.14 4.12
C ARG A 498 -28.85 4.67 2.68
N PHE A 499 -28.64 5.97 2.54
CA PHE A 499 -28.44 6.64 1.26
C PHE A 499 -27.11 7.37 1.26
N LEU A 500 -26.25 6.99 0.33
CA LEU A 500 -25.05 7.74 0.01
C LEU A 500 -25.36 8.67 -1.17
N VAL A 501 -25.53 9.95 -0.88
CA VAL A 501 -25.78 10.99 -1.87
C VAL A 501 -24.43 11.50 -2.38
N ILE A 502 -24.08 11.23 -3.64
CA ILE A 502 -22.78 11.60 -4.21
C ILE A 502 -22.90 12.74 -5.23
N ALA A 503 -21.85 13.54 -5.37
CA ALA A 503 -21.74 14.44 -6.52
C ALA A 503 -21.66 13.64 -7.86
N PRO A 504 -22.42 14.00 -8.91
CA PRO A 504 -22.41 13.30 -10.19
C PRO A 504 -21.01 13.16 -10.79
N GLU A 505 -20.16 14.18 -10.63
CA GLU A 505 -18.78 14.19 -11.13
C GLU A 505 -17.87 13.18 -10.43
N ARG A 506 -18.31 12.61 -9.30
CA ARG A 506 -17.58 11.59 -8.53
C ARG A 506 -17.99 10.17 -8.84
N THR A 507 -19.01 9.95 -9.68
CA THR A 507 -19.57 8.62 -9.98
C THR A 507 -18.50 7.60 -10.38
N GLU A 508 -17.63 7.94 -11.34
CA GLU A 508 -16.55 7.04 -11.80
C GLU A 508 -15.49 6.77 -10.72
N LEU A 509 -15.17 7.76 -9.89
CA LEU A 509 -14.19 7.59 -8.82
C LEU A 509 -14.75 6.74 -7.68
N VAL A 510 -16.03 6.93 -7.33
CA VAL A 510 -16.76 6.07 -6.39
C VAL A 510 -16.79 4.62 -6.89
N ARG A 511 -17.15 4.41 -8.16
CA ARG A 511 -17.14 3.08 -8.78
C ARG A 511 -15.75 2.44 -8.68
N TYR A 512 -14.73 3.17 -9.12
CA TYR A 512 -13.34 2.72 -9.07
C TYR A 512 -12.88 2.29 -7.67
N LYS A 513 -13.24 3.07 -6.63
CA LYS A 513 -12.90 2.77 -5.23
C LYS A 513 -13.65 1.54 -4.71
N ILE A 514 -14.94 1.41 -5.00
CA ILE A 514 -15.75 0.25 -4.60
C ILE A 514 -15.22 -1.03 -5.28
N ASP A 515 -14.91 -0.98 -6.57
CA ASP A 515 -14.41 -2.13 -7.33
C ASP A 515 -13.08 -2.67 -6.81
N ARG A 516 -12.28 -1.83 -6.14
CA ARG A 516 -10.96 -2.22 -5.64
C ARG A 516 -10.90 -2.50 -4.14
N SER A 517 -11.86 -1.98 -3.38
CA SER A 517 -11.86 -2.09 -1.92
C SER A 517 -12.88 -3.13 -1.45
N PRO A 518 -12.42 -4.34 -1.06
CA PRO A 518 -13.29 -5.31 -0.42
C PRO A 518 -13.98 -4.79 0.85
N LEU A 519 -13.35 -3.86 1.59
CA LEU A 519 -13.96 -3.27 2.78
C LEU A 519 -15.17 -2.40 2.41
N LEU A 520 -15.06 -1.60 1.35
CA LEU A 520 -16.18 -0.75 0.91
C LEU A 520 -17.33 -1.62 0.39
N ARG A 521 -17.04 -2.67 -0.39
CA ARG A 521 -18.06 -3.64 -0.84
C ARG A 521 -18.78 -4.29 0.35
N ALA A 522 -18.02 -4.86 1.29
CA ALA A 522 -18.59 -5.50 2.46
C ALA A 522 -19.44 -4.55 3.31
N ALA A 523 -19.02 -3.28 3.46
CA ALA A 523 -19.78 -2.27 4.19
C ALA A 523 -21.09 -1.88 3.48
N LEU A 524 -21.07 -1.78 2.14
CA LEU A 524 -22.27 -1.51 1.35
C LEU A 524 -23.26 -2.68 1.44
N ASP A 525 -22.77 -3.91 1.29
CA ASP A 525 -23.59 -5.13 1.34
C ASP A 525 -24.22 -5.34 2.72
N ALA A 526 -23.50 -5.02 3.80
CA ALA A 526 -24.00 -5.19 5.17
C ALA A 526 -25.04 -4.13 5.60
N GLY A 527 -25.06 -2.96 4.95
CA GLY A 527 -25.74 -1.76 5.49
C GLY A 527 -27.06 -1.34 4.85
N THR A 528 -27.65 -2.12 3.94
CA THR A 528 -28.85 -1.69 3.16
C THR A 528 -28.61 -0.31 2.54
N TRP A 529 -27.47 -0.17 1.85
CA TRP A 529 -27.06 1.08 1.20
C TRP A 529 -27.66 1.23 -0.19
N HIS A 530 -28.08 2.44 -0.49
CA HIS A 530 -28.42 2.90 -1.82
C HIS A 530 -27.57 4.12 -2.17
N ILE A 531 -27.04 4.16 -3.38
CA ILE A 531 -26.31 5.32 -3.89
C ILE A 531 -27.28 6.18 -4.69
N ILE A 532 -27.23 7.50 -4.56
CA ILE A 532 -28.01 8.42 -5.38
C ILE A 532 -27.18 9.64 -5.74
N LYS A 533 -27.28 10.12 -6.99
CA LYS A 533 -26.57 11.34 -7.41
C LYS A 533 -27.26 12.58 -6.84
N SER A 534 -26.49 13.61 -6.49
CA SER A 534 -27.03 14.82 -5.87
C SER A 534 -28.01 15.58 -6.78
N SER A 535 -27.82 15.53 -8.10
CA SER A 535 -28.79 16.03 -9.08
C SER A 535 -30.11 15.27 -9.03
N HIS A 536 -30.05 13.94 -8.85
CA HIS A 536 -31.20 13.06 -8.84
C HIS A 536 -32.02 13.15 -7.56
N ILE A 537 -31.38 13.22 -6.39
CA ILE A 537 -32.12 13.44 -5.15
C ILE A 537 -32.83 14.80 -5.18
N ARG A 538 -32.21 15.85 -5.75
CA ARG A 538 -32.88 17.14 -5.93
C ARG A 538 -34.08 17.05 -6.88
N ALA A 539 -33.94 16.33 -7.99
CA ALA A 539 -35.03 16.13 -8.95
C ALA A 539 -36.19 15.36 -8.33
N PHE A 540 -35.90 14.31 -7.56
CA PHE A 540 -36.89 13.54 -6.81
C PHE A 540 -37.62 14.42 -5.78
N LEU A 541 -36.89 15.16 -4.96
CA LEU A 541 -37.45 16.02 -3.90
C LEU A 541 -38.25 17.21 -4.43
N ALA A 542 -38.09 17.56 -5.70
CA ALA A 542 -38.84 18.64 -6.36
C ALA A 542 -40.19 18.18 -6.96
N ARG A 543 -40.54 16.89 -6.85
CA ARG A 543 -41.80 16.34 -7.36
C ARG A 543 -42.99 16.81 -6.52
N ASP A 544 -44.13 16.99 -7.19
CA ASP A 544 -45.42 17.26 -6.56
C ASP A 544 -46.52 16.44 -7.28
N PRO A 545 -47.15 15.44 -6.62
CA PRO A 545 -46.90 15.02 -5.23
C PRO A 545 -45.55 14.28 -5.08
N LEU A 546 -44.96 14.39 -3.89
CA LEU A 546 -43.77 13.63 -3.50
C LEU A 546 -44.19 12.28 -2.89
N ASP A 547 -43.75 11.17 -3.48
CA ASP A 547 -44.00 9.80 -2.99
C ASP A 547 -42.70 8.99 -2.97
N LEU A 548 -42.45 8.27 -1.87
CA LEU A 548 -41.29 7.37 -1.73
C LEU A 548 -41.28 6.24 -2.76
N ALA A 549 -42.46 5.82 -3.26
CA ALA A 549 -42.54 4.81 -4.30
C ALA A 549 -41.85 5.24 -5.62
N ASP A 550 -41.69 6.54 -5.84
CA ASP A 550 -41.04 7.10 -7.04
C ASP A 550 -39.52 7.24 -6.92
N LEU A 551 -38.92 6.82 -5.80
CA LEU A 551 -37.48 7.00 -5.55
C LEU A 551 -36.62 5.97 -6.30
N GLU A 552 -37.12 4.75 -6.49
CA GLU A 552 -36.37 3.61 -7.05
C GLU A 552 -35.65 3.93 -8.38
N PRO A 553 -36.25 4.63 -9.36
CA PRO A 553 -35.60 4.93 -10.64
C PRO A 553 -34.34 5.81 -10.55
N TYR A 554 -34.15 6.52 -9.43
CA TYR A 554 -33.02 7.43 -9.21
C TYR A 554 -31.82 6.75 -8.54
N LEU A 555 -31.96 5.51 -8.08
CA LEU A 555 -30.97 4.80 -7.28
C LEU A 555 -29.91 4.10 -8.14
N GLY A 556 -28.69 4.05 -7.61
CA GLY A 556 -27.52 3.42 -8.21
C GLY A 556 -26.53 4.41 -8.81
N LEU A 557 -25.36 3.89 -9.18
CA LEU A 557 -24.35 4.65 -9.94
C LEU A 557 -24.78 4.86 -11.41
N ASP A 558 -25.56 3.92 -11.95
CA ASP A 558 -26.11 3.93 -13.31
C ASP A 558 -27.65 3.76 -13.27
N PRO A 559 -28.38 4.76 -12.71
CA PRO A 559 -29.81 4.67 -12.45
C PRO A 559 -30.63 4.53 -13.73
N THR A 560 -31.83 3.96 -13.62
CA THR A 560 -32.68 3.68 -14.80
C THR A 560 -33.15 4.95 -15.49
N ILE A 561 -33.35 6.04 -14.74
CA ILE A 561 -33.77 7.33 -15.29
C ILE A 561 -32.79 7.88 -16.35
N GLU A 562 -31.47 7.64 -16.19
CA GLU A 562 -30.46 8.05 -17.17
C GLU A 562 -30.49 7.18 -18.45
N ARG A 563 -31.04 5.95 -18.36
CA ARG A 563 -31.17 5.05 -19.51
C ARG A 563 -32.41 5.36 -20.35
N SER A 564 -33.45 5.90 -19.71
CA SER A 564 -34.68 6.35 -20.39
C SER A 564 -34.40 7.51 -21.34
N ASP A 565 -33.52 8.44 -20.97
CA ASP A 565 -33.11 9.57 -21.81
C ASP A 565 -32.23 9.15 -23.01
N LEU A 566 -31.62 7.96 -22.97
CA LEU A 566 -30.86 7.38 -24.08
C LEU A 566 -31.75 6.62 -25.09
N GLN A 567 -33.03 6.36 -24.77
CA GLN A 567 -34.01 5.79 -25.69
C GLN A 567 -35.04 6.86 -26.11
N MET A 568 -34.65 7.79 -26.99
CA MET A 568 -35.64 8.45 -27.83
C MET A 568 -36.24 7.42 -28.82
N PRO A 569 -37.56 7.40 -29.03
CA PRO A 569 -38.18 6.50 -29.99
C PRO A 569 -37.83 6.95 -31.41
N LEU A 570 -36.97 6.18 -32.09
CA LEU A 570 -37.04 6.08 -33.54
C LEU A 570 -38.45 5.56 -33.87
N PHE A 571 -39.16 6.25 -34.78
CA PHE A 571 -40.51 5.96 -35.29
C PHE A 571 -41.69 6.58 -34.53
N GLY A 572 -41.82 7.90 -34.68
CA GLY A 572 -43.13 8.49 -34.95
C GLY A 572 -43.32 8.61 -36.46
N SER A 573 -43.82 7.57 -37.14
CA SER A 573 -44.40 7.75 -38.48
C SER A 573 -45.90 7.95 -38.33
N ALA A 574 -46.35 9.10 -38.80
CA ALA A 574 -47.73 9.56 -38.83
C ALA A 574 -48.68 8.49 -39.38
N ALA A 575 -49.82 8.36 -38.71
CA ALA A 575 -51.05 7.89 -39.34
C ALA A 575 -51.48 8.95 -40.36
N GLU A 576 -51.61 8.55 -41.63
CA GLU A 576 -52.42 9.26 -42.62
C GLU A 576 -53.71 8.46 -42.83
N PRO A 577 -54.89 9.11 -42.82
CA PRO A 577 -56.16 8.49 -43.16
C PRO A 577 -56.49 8.63 -44.66
N ALA A 578 -57.28 7.66 -45.12
CA ALA A 578 -57.97 7.49 -46.41
C ALA A 578 -57.18 6.82 -47.55
#